data_AF-A0A533WTZ5-F1
#
_entry.id   AF-A0A533WTZ5-F1
#
_cell.length_a   1.000
_cell.length_b   1.000
_cell.length_c   1.000
_cell.angle_alpha   90.00
_cell.angle_beta   90.00
_cell.angle_gamma   90.00
#
_symmetry.space_group_name_H-M   'P 1'
#
loop_
_entity.id
_entity.type
_entity.pdbx_description
1 polymer ?
#
loop_
_entity_poly.entity_id
_entity_poly.type
_entity_poly.pdbx_seq_one_letter_code
_entity_poly.pdbx_strand_id
1 'polypeptide(L)'
;MAELSVSELISLAEAVGIISTLFVIFYFSRKGVKTVSVDIETKVLNDLDEKIHGMAEMLVHRPELVKVLNKNQSSISPELVFAYYILYACAHAFHMRQRKVLSDNEWAGWLRWMKSAFDGGTVGEYWVKNIQPEKWFDPAFQDFIDNEIIKGKKA
;
A
#
# COMPACT_ATOMS: atom_id res chain seq x y z
N MET A 1 -39.83 -33.07 35.27
CA MET A 1 -39.72 -32.65 33.86
C MET A 1 -40.40 -31.31 33.77
N ALA A 2 -39.68 -30.25 33.44
CA ALA A 2 -40.30 -28.94 33.25
C ALA A 2 -41.01 -28.95 31.88
N GLU A 3 -42.34 -28.95 31.88
CA GLU A 3 -43.13 -28.73 30.69
C GLU A 3 -43.17 -27.22 30.45
N LEU A 4 -42.43 -26.75 29.45
CA LEU A 4 -42.52 -25.37 28.99
C LEU A 4 -43.91 -25.16 28.38
N SER A 5 -44.62 -24.15 28.86
CA SER A 5 -45.87 -23.75 28.23
C SER A 5 -45.61 -23.27 26.80
N VAL A 6 -46.60 -23.46 25.92
CA VAL A 6 -46.50 -23.01 24.51
C VAL A 6 -46.17 -21.51 24.43
N SER A 7 -46.66 -20.71 25.38
CA SER A 7 -46.35 -19.29 25.49
C SER A 7 -44.86 -19.03 25.76
N GLU A 8 -44.23 -19.79 26.66
CA GLU A 8 -42.82 -19.63 27.00
C GLU A 8 -41.90 -20.07 25.84
N LEU A 9 -42.29 -21.12 25.11
CA LEU A 9 -41.60 -21.55 23.88
C LEU A 9 -41.65 -20.48 22.79
N ILE A 10 -42.79 -19.81 22.62
CA ILE A 10 -42.94 -18.71 21.64
C ILE A 10 -42.08 -17.51 22.05
N SER A 11 -42.12 -17.09 23.31
CA SER A 11 -41.30 -15.97 23.79
C SER A 11 -39.79 -16.27 23.71
N LEU A 12 -39.37 -17.51 23.97
CA LEU A 12 -37.99 -17.93 23.81
C LEU A 12 -37.56 -17.89 22.33
N ALA A 13 -38.40 -18.39 21.43
CA ALA A 13 -38.13 -18.36 19.99
C ALA A 13 -38.02 -16.92 19.46
N GLU A 14 -38.88 -16.02 19.93
CA GLU A 14 -38.84 -14.60 19.60
C GLU A 14 -37.53 -13.95 20.06
N ALA A 15 -37.14 -14.17 21.32
CA ALA A 15 -35.88 -13.66 21.87
C ALA A 15 -34.66 -14.15 21.07
N VAL A 16 -34.63 -15.44 20.70
CA VAL A 16 -33.56 -16.01 19.85
C VAL A 16 -33.55 -15.38 18.46
N GLY A 17 -34.73 -15.14 17.87
CA GLY A 17 -34.87 -14.46 16.58
C GLY A 17 -34.33 -13.02 16.60
N ILE A 18 -34.65 -12.27 17.65
CA ILE A 18 -34.15 -10.89 17.86
C ILE A 18 -32.63 -10.90 18.02
N ILE A 19 -32.08 -11.76 18.90
CA ILE A 19 -30.63 -11.85 19.13
C ILE A 19 -29.89 -12.21 17.84
N SER A 20 -30.41 -13.18 17.08
CA SER A 20 -29.82 -13.60 15.81
C SER A 20 -29.80 -12.45 14.79
N THR A 21 -30.90 -11.71 14.70
CA THR A 21 -31.01 -10.56 13.79
C THR A 21 -30.03 -9.45 14.18
N LEU A 22 -29.94 -9.13 15.47
CA LEU A 22 -28.99 -8.13 15.98
C LEU A 22 -27.54 -8.53 15.69
N PHE A 23 -27.20 -9.81 15.83
CA PHE A 23 -25.88 -10.32 15.53
C PHE A 23 -25.51 -10.14 14.04
N VAL A 24 -26.45 -10.47 13.15
CA VAL A 24 -26.29 -10.28 11.70
C VAL A 24 -26.09 -8.80 11.35
N ILE A 25 -26.95 -7.91 11.89
CA ILE A 25 -26.85 -6.47 11.66
C ILE A 25 -25.51 -5.94 12.16
N PHE A 26 -25.09 -6.30 13.37
CA PHE A 26 -23.81 -5.85 13.93
C PHE A 26 -22.62 -6.34 13.12
N TYR A 27 -22.64 -7.60 12.66
CA TYR A 27 -21.60 -8.17 11.81
C TYR A 27 -21.47 -7.41 10.48
N PHE A 28 -22.59 -7.18 9.77
CA PHE A 28 -22.58 -6.44 8.50
C PHE A 28 -22.27 -4.96 8.69
N SER A 29 -22.75 -4.32 9.76
CA SER A 29 -22.39 -2.94 10.11
C SER A 29 -20.88 -2.80 10.33
N ARG A 30 -20.29 -3.69 11.13
CA ARG A 30 -18.84 -3.70 11.36
C ARG A 30 -18.06 -3.97 10.08
N LYS A 31 -18.55 -4.85 9.20
CA LYS A 31 -17.94 -5.11 7.89
C LYS A 31 -18.00 -3.87 6.99
N GLY A 32 -19.15 -3.19 6.93
CA GLY A 32 -19.33 -1.97 6.15
C GLY A 32 -18.42 -0.83 6.61
N VAL A 33 -18.35 -0.57 7.92
CA VAL A 33 -17.45 0.46 8.49
C VAL A 33 -15.98 0.16 8.17
N LYS A 34 -15.56 -1.11 8.25
CA LYS A 34 -14.20 -1.51 7.87
C LYS A 34 -13.91 -1.27 6.39
N THR A 35 -14.83 -1.63 5.49
CA THR A 35 -14.66 -1.39 4.05
C THR A 35 -14.56 0.11 3.76
N VAL A 36 -15.47 0.92 4.30
CA VAL A 36 -15.43 2.39 4.12
C VAL A 36 -14.13 2.98 4.66
N SER A 37 -13.63 2.50 5.80
CA SER A 37 -12.36 2.96 6.36
C SER A 37 -11.17 2.66 5.43
N VAL A 38 -11.13 1.46 4.82
CA VAL A 38 -10.08 1.09 3.86
C VAL A 38 -10.19 1.91 2.58
N ASP A 39 -11.41 2.16 2.09
CA ASP A 39 -11.63 2.96 0.89
C ASP A 39 -11.19 4.42 1.10
N ILE A 40 -11.49 5.01 2.27
CA ILE A 40 -11.02 6.36 2.63
C ILE A 40 -9.49 6.40 2.72
N GLU A 41 -8.87 5.42 3.40
CA GLU A 41 -7.42 5.36 3.51
C GLU A 41 -6.75 5.22 2.15
N THR A 42 -7.28 4.35 1.29
CA THR A 42 -6.77 4.15 -0.08
C THR A 42 -6.90 5.43 -0.89
N LYS A 43 -8.02 6.14 -0.77
CA LYS A 43 -8.20 7.44 -1.43
C LYS A 43 -7.18 8.48 -0.97
N VAL A 44 -6.97 8.61 0.34
CA VAL A 44 -5.99 9.56 0.89
C VAL A 44 -4.58 9.24 0.38
N LEU A 45 -4.23 7.95 0.28
CA LEU A 45 -2.93 7.51 -0.24
C LEU A 45 -2.79 7.81 -1.73
N ASN A 46 -3.83 7.57 -2.53
CA ASN A 46 -3.84 7.93 -3.96
C ASN A 46 -3.73 9.45 -4.17
N ASP A 47 -4.44 10.27 -3.38
CA ASP A 47 -4.35 11.73 -3.47
C ASP A 47 -2.93 12.23 -3.10
N LEU A 48 -2.24 11.55 -2.18
CA LEU A 48 -0.84 11.83 -1.86
C LEU A 48 0.10 11.42 -2.99
N ASP A 49 -0.15 10.26 -3.62
CA ASP A 49 0.62 9.79 -4.78
C ASP A 49 0.52 10.77 -5.95
N GLU A 50 -0.68 11.31 -6.22
CA GLU A 50 -0.90 12.32 -7.26
C GLU A 50 -0.10 13.61 -6.98
N LYS A 51 0.02 14.02 -5.71
CA LYS A 51 0.87 15.15 -5.34
C LYS A 51 2.36 14.85 -5.54
N ILE A 52 2.80 13.62 -5.22
CA ILE A 52 4.18 13.19 -5.47
C ILE A 52 4.46 13.17 -6.97
N HIS A 53 3.52 12.67 -7.78
CA HIS A 53 3.61 12.70 -9.24
C HIS A 53 3.80 14.13 -9.77
N GLY A 54 2.96 15.08 -9.36
CA GLY A 54 3.09 16.48 -9.77
C GLY A 54 4.43 17.12 -9.35
N MET A 55 4.95 16.77 -8.16
CA MET A 55 6.28 17.22 -7.73
C MET A 55 7.41 16.59 -8.55
N ALA A 56 7.30 15.30 -8.88
CA ALA A 56 8.29 14.59 -9.68
C ALA A 56 8.34 15.14 -11.11
N GLU A 57 7.19 15.37 -11.74
CA GLU A 57 7.08 16.00 -13.06
C GLU A 57 7.73 17.39 -13.06
N MET A 58 7.43 18.20 -12.03
CA MET A 58 8.05 19.51 -11.88
C MET A 58 9.57 19.43 -11.74
N LEU A 59 10.10 18.47 -10.97
CA LEU A 59 11.55 18.27 -10.80
C LEU A 59 12.24 17.74 -12.06
N VAL A 60 11.55 16.96 -12.89
CA VAL A 60 12.08 16.54 -14.21
C VAL A 60 12.24 17.75 -15.13
N HIS A 61 11.26 18.65 -15.15
CA HIS A 61 11.30 19.86 -15.98
C HIS A 61 12.16 20.99 -15.39
N ARG A 62 12.32 21.02 -14.07
CA ARG A 62 13.05 22.04 -13.30
C ARG A 62 13.94 21.42 -12.23
N PRO A 63 15.02 20.72 -12.61
CA PRO A 63 15.88 19.99 -11.68
C PRO A 63 16.59 20.91 -10.67
N GLU A 64 16.70 22.21 -10.94
CA GLU A 64 17.24 23.21 -10.00
C GLU A 64 16.39 23.42 -8.75
N LEU A 65 15.12 22.97 -8.76
CA LEU A 65 14.24 23.05 -7.59
C LEU A 65 14.58 22.00 -6.53
N VAL A 66 15.40 20.99 -6.84
CA VAL A 66 15.85 19.99 -5.86
C VAL A 66 16.54 20.61 -4.64
N LYS A 67 17.11 21.81 -4.78
CA LYS A 67 17.69 22.59 -3.69
C LYS A 67 16.72 22.91 -2.54
N VAL A 68 15.42 22.91 -2.83
CA VAL A 68 14.35 23.08 -1.82
C VAL A 68 14.31 21.88 -0.88
N LEU A 69 14.57 20.68 -1.41
CA LEU A 69 14.64 19.44 -0.64
C LEU A 69 16.02 19.26 0.01
N ASN A 70 17.08 19.62 -0.72
CA ASN A 70 18.45 19.50 -0.24
C ASN A 70 19.31 20.67 -0.73
N LYS A 71 19.63 21.60 0.17
CA LYS A 71 20.42 22.81 -0.14
C LYS A 71 21.80 22.54 -0.75
N ASN A 72 22.37 21.36 -0.50
CA ASN A 72 23.68 20.98 -1.01
C ASN A 72 23.61 20.38 -2.43
N GLN A 73 22.41 20.17 -2.95
CA GLN A 73 22.18 19.62 -4.28
C GLN A 73 21.64 20.73 -5.20
N SER A 74 22.48 21.18 -6.13
CA SER A 74 22.14 22.27 -7.05
C SER A 74 21.40 21.81 -8.30
N SER A 75 21.57 20.54 -8.69
CA SER A 75 20.85 19.88 -9.77
C SER A 75 20.84 18.37 -9.55
N ILE A 76 19.80 17.73 -10.05
CA ILE A 76 19.64 16.28 -10.07
C ILE A 76 19.43 15.84 -11.51
N SER A 77 19.93 14.67 -11.91
CA SER A 77 19.66 14.17 -13.26
C SER A 77 18.17 13.82 -13.39
N PRO A 78 17.52 14.13 -14.53
CA PRO A 78 16.15 13.69 -14.79
C PRO A 78 15.96 12.18 -14.59
N GLU A 79 16.96 11.37 -14.95
CA GLU A 79 16.94 9.92 -14.76
C GLU A 79 16.91 9.53 -13.27
N LEU A 80 17.61 10.26 -12.40
CA LEU A 80 17.58 9.99 -10.95
C LEU A 80 16.24 10.43 -10.33
N VAL A 81 15.66 11.55 -10.78
CA VAL A 81 14.29 11.94 -10.39
C VAL A 81 13.30 10.87 -10.80
N PHE A 82 13.41 10.36 -12.03
CA PHE A 82 12.55 9.30 -12.53
C PHE A 82 12.77 7.98 -11.78
N ALA A 83 14.00 7.65 -11.39
CA ALA A 83 14.30 6.50 -10.55
C ALA A 83 13.63 6.62 -9.17
N TYR A 84 13.69 7.79 -8.51
CA TYR A 84 12.93 8.04 -7.28
C TYR A 84 11.43 7.84 -7.49
N TYR A 85 10.89 8.36 -8.59
CA TYR A 85 9.47 8.21 -8.90
C TYR A 85 9.05 6.74 -9.07
N ILE A 86 9.83 5.96 -9.82
CA ILE A 86 9.62 4.51 -9.94
C ILE A 86 9.62 3.84 -8.55
N LEU A 87 10.60 4.17 -7.71
CA LEU A 87 10.73 3.57 -6.38
C LEU A 87 9.59 3.96 -5.45
N TYR A 88 9.08 5.20 -5.51
CA TYR A 88 7.88 5.62 -4.78
C TYR A 88 6.65 4.84 -5.26
N ALA A 89 6.49 4.61 -6.56
CA ALA A 89 5.40 3.78 -7.07
C ALA A 89 5.52 2.32 -6.59
N CYS A 90 6.74 1.75 -6.58
CA CYS A 90 7.00 0.42 -6.01
C CYS A 90 6.65 0.35 -4.52
N ALA A 91 7.06 1.35 -3.74
CA ALA A 91 6.75 1.45 -2.31
C ALA A 91 5.24 1.55 -2.08
N HIS A 92 4.55 2.38 -2.87
CA HIS A 92 3.11 2.49 -2.80
C HIS A 92 2.43 1.13 -3.10
N ALA A 93 2.83 0.43 -4.16
CA ALA A 93 2.28 -0.89 -4.48
C ALA A 93 2.55 -1.90 -3.34
N PHE A 94 3.75 -1.90 -2.76
CA PHE A 94 4.10 -2.72 -1.61
C PHE A 94 3.20 -2.44 -0.39
N HIS A 95 2.97 -1.17 -0.06
CA HIS A 95 2.08 -0.81 1.05
C HIS A 95 0.62 -1.17 0.77
N MET A 96 0.14 -1.01 -0.47
CA MET A 96 -1.20 -1.45 -0.84
C MET A 96 -1.35 -2.96 -0.71
N ARG A 97 -0.29 -3.73 -0.99
CA ARG A 97 -0.26 -5.17 -0.71
C ARG A 97 -0.32 -5.46 0.79
N GLN A 98 0.49 -4.79 1.62
CA GLN A 98 0.47 -4.98 3.08
C GLN A 98 -0.91 -4.70 3.69
N ARG A 99 -1.62 -3.71 3.13
CA ARG A 99 -2.99 -3.33 3.54
C ARG A 99 -4.08 -4.24 2.97
N LYS A 100 -3.72 -5.25 2.18
CA LYS A 100 -4.64 -6.18 1.49
C LYS A 100 -5.61 -5.48 0.53
N VAL A 101 -5.19 -4.35 -0.04
CA VAL A 101 -5.92 -3.64 -1.09
C VAL A 101 -5.66 -4.33 -2.44
N LEU A 102 -4.40 -4.68 -2.73
CA LEU A 102 -4.05 -5.43 -3.94
C LEU A 102 -4.37 -6.92 -3.78
N SER A 103 -5.12 -7.46 -4.74
CA SER A 103 -5.32 -8.90 -4.91
C SER A 103 -4.01 -9.62 -5.22
N ASP A 104 -3.99 -10.95 -5.06
CA ASP A 104 -2.81 -11.76 -5.35
C ASP A 104 -2.37 -11.64 -6.82
N ASN A 105 -3.32 -11.55 -7.75
CA ASN A 105 -3.04 -11.42 -9.17
C ASN A 105 -2.43 -10.05 -9.52
N GLU A 106 -2.98 -8.97 -8.95
CA GLU A 106 -2.44 -7.61 -9.15
C GLU A 106 -1.03 -7.50 -8.57
N TRP A 107 -0.84 -8.04 -7.36
CA TRP A 107 0.48 -8.08 -6.72
C TRP A 107 1.50 -8.87 -7.54
N ALA A 108 1.12 -10.02 -8.11
CA ALA A 108 2.01 -10.79 -8.98
C ALA A 108 2.46 -10.00 -10.21
N GLY A 109 1.57 -9.20 -10.79
CA GLY A 109 1.89 -8.28 -11.89
C GLY A 109 2.92 -7.21 -11.48
N TRP A 110 2.68 -6.54 -10.35
CA TRP A 110 3.59 -5.56 -9.78
C TRP A 110 4.95 -6.16 -9.43
N LEU A 111 4.98 -7.31 -8.77
CA LEU A 111 6.19 -8.00 -8.38
C LEU A 111 7.05 -8.37 -9.61
N ARG A 112 6.41 -8.86 -10.67
CA ARG A 112 7.08 -9.16 -11.94
C ARG A 112 7.68 -7.89 -12.55
N TRP A 113 6.92 -6.80 -12.59
CA TRP A 113 7.39 -5.53 -13.13
C TRP A 113 8.57 -4.97 -12.32
N MET A 114 8.49 -4.98 -10.98
CA MET A 114 9.59 -4.55 -10.10
C MET A 114 10.86 -5.36 -10.37
N LYS A 115 10.75 -6.70 -10.41
CA LYS A 115 11.90 -7.57 -10.72
C LYS A 115 12.51 -7.24 -12.09
N SER A 116 11.68 -7.07 -13.13
CA SER A 116 12.16 -6.71 -14.46
C SER A 116 12.82 -5.33 -14.51
N ALA A 117 12.29 -4.34 -13.79
CA ALA A 117 12.86 -2.99 -13.75
C ALA A 117 14.21 -2.96 -13.02
N PHE A 118 14.37 -3.76 -11.96
CA PHE A 118 15.62 -3.87 -11.21
C PHE A 118 16.67 -4.75 -11.91
N ASP A 119 16.25 -5.76 -12.68
CA ASP A 119 17.17 -6.68 -13.36
C ASP A 119 17.60 -6.18 -14.74
N GLY A 120 16.65 -5.67 -15.54
CA GLY A 120 16.90 -5.21 -16.91
C GLY A 120 17.10 -3.70 -17.03
N GLY A 121 16.72 -2.91 -16.02
CA GLY A 121 16.85 -1.46 -16.02
C GLY A 121 17.98 -0.96 -15.12
N THR A 122 18.16 0.37 -15.08
CA THR A 122 19.18 1.04 -14.25
C THR A 122 18.67 1.44 -12.85
N VAL A 123 17.41 1.14 -12.52
CA VAL A 123 16.81 1.46 -11.21
C VAL A 123 17.56 0.78 -10.08
N GLY A 124 17.96 -0.49 -10.26
CA GLY A 124 18.76 -1.22 -9.27
C GLY A 124 20.13 -0.59 -9.05
N GLU A 125 20.74 0.00 -10.08
CA GLU A 125 22.00 0.72 -9.93
C GLU A 125 21.83 2.00 -9.13
N TYR A 126 20.77 2.77 -9.40
CA TYR A 126 20.45 3.97 -8.64
C TYR A 126 20.15 3.65 -7.17
N TRP A 127 19.41 2.57 -6.90
CA TRP A 127 19.13 2.09 -5.55
C TRP A 127 20.41 1.85 -4.74
N VAL A 128 21.40 1.19 -5.33
CA VAL A 128 22.64 0.80 -4.64
C VAL A 128 23.65 1.94 -4.56
N LYS A 129 23.79 2.76 -5.62
CA LYS A 129 24.91 3.70 -5.76
C LYS A 129 24.57 5.15 -5.44
N ASN A 130 23.32 5.57 -5.66
CA ASN A 130 22.96 6.98 -5.68
C ASN A 130 21.91 7.35 -4.63
N ILE A 131 21.00 6.43 -4.34
CA ILE A 131 19.91 6.62 -3.39
C ILE A 131 20.42 6.18 -2.02
N GLN A 132 19.93 6.85 -0.97
CA GLN A 132 20.13 6.47 0.43
C GLN A 132 18.80 5.96 0.96
N PRO A 133 18.43 4.69 0.72
CA PRO A 133 17.09 4.19 0.98
C PRO A 133 16.60 4.47 2.39
N GLU A 134 17.50 4.35 3.37
CA GLU A 134 17.24 4.57 4.79
C GLU A 134 16.76 5.99 5.14
N LYS A 135 16.95 6.97 4.24
CA LYS A 135 16.48 8.35 4.41
C LYS A 135 15.13 8.62 3.76
N TRP A 136 14.74 7.83 2.77
CA TRP A 136 13.61 8.13 1.89
C TRP A 136 12.49 7.09 1.94
N PHE A 137 12.80 5.87 2.36
CA PHE A 137 11.87 4.75 2.41
C PHE A 137 11.83 4.14 3.81
N ASP A 138 10.72 3.49 4.14
CA ASP A 138 10.60 2.79 5.40
C ASP A 138 11.43 1.49 5.41
N PRO A 139 11.83 1.00 6.59
CA PRO A 139 12.67 -0.20 6.69
C PRO A 139 12.04 -1.46 6.09
N ALA A 140 10.70 -1.60 6.08
CA ALA A 140 10.05 -2.80 5.56
C ALA A 140 10.11 -2.84 4.03
N PHE A 141 9.91 -1.70 3.36
CA PHE A 141 10.10 -1.63 1.91
C PHE A 141 11.57 -1.81 1.52
N GLN A 142 12.50 -1.23 2.28
CA GLN A 142 13.93 -1.45 2.05
C GLN A 142 14.30 -2.93 2.13
N ASP A 143 13.87 -3.62 3.19
CA ASP A 143 14.13 -5.06 3.37
C ASP A 143 13.54 -5.89 2.23
N PHE A 144 12.33 -5.56 1.79
CA PHE A 144 11.67 -6.18 0.63
C PHE A 144 12.50 -6.03 -0.65
N ILE A 145 12.97 -4.82 -0.99
CA ILE A 145 13.81 -4.62 -2.17
C ILE A 145 15.11 -5.42 -2.04
N ASP A 146 15.80 -5.28 -0.91
CA ASP A 146 17.12 -5.86 -0.73
C ASP A 146 17.08 -7.40 -0.72
N ASN A 147 16.05 -8.00 -0.10
CA ASN A 147 15.97 -9.44 0.08
C ASN A 147 15.14 -10.16 -0.98
N GLU A 148 14.01 -9.60 -1.42
CA GLU A 148 13.09 -10.29 -2.32
C GLU A 148 13.25 -9.89 -3.79
N ILE A 149 13.63 -8.63 -4.05
CA ILE A 149 13.83 -8.13 -5.42
C ILE A 149 15.28 -8.34 -5.87
N ILE A 150 16.26 -7.89 -5.07
CA ILE A 150 17.68 -7.93 -5.44
C ILE A 150 18.31 -9.29 -5.10
N LYS A 151 18.23 -9.76 -3.84
CA LYS A 151 18.85 -11.04 -3.43
C LYS A 151 18.11 -12.28 -3.90
N GLY A 152 16.82 -12.19 -4.24
CA GLY A 152 16.05 -13.28 -4.87
C GLY A 152 16.65 -13.83 -6.17
N LYS A 153 17.73 -13.20 -6.66
CA LYS A 153 18.56 -13.57 -7.82
C LYS A 153 19.64 -14.64 -7.51
N LYS A 154 19.90 -15.00 -6.25
CA LYS A 154 20.94 -15.97 -5.85
C LYS A 154 20.44 -17.39 -5.55
N ALA A 155 19.18 -17.70 -5.81
CA ALA A 155 18.61 -19.05 -5.66
C ALA A 155 18.31 -19.66 -7.03
#